data_AF-A0AAD3DPW4-F1
#
_entry.id   AF-A0AAD3DPW4-F1
#
_cell.length_a   1.000
_cell.length_b   1.000
_cell.length_c   1.000
_cell.angle_alpha   90.00
_cell.angle_beta   90.00
_cell.angle_gamma   90.00
#
_symmetry.space_group_name_H-M   'P 1'
#
loop_
_entity.id
_entity.type
_entity.pdbx_description
1 polymer ?
#
loop_
_entity_poly.entity_id
_entity_poly.type
_entity_poly.pdbx_seq_one_letter_code
_entity_poly.pdbx_strand_id
1 'polypeptide(L)'
;MTIIVVRAAATVAQVQAAGHENLGSCVERALSTAQGCTGENLEVKQVLFTDTQAPVANWQQRLVGNQDVTVVAETRGTLPQLVLSMSETLQSVLTRLADHDAQLASGWALRLRNVNAQLLLHACGKQEFRTTTSDCYTKMLEQQDLGLERLAQRMGMDAAAVAQQADDLLTRRNCLTHPGSLEVLEQEVNEVLGHITPALRQMCPQECQFLQAYNDIKCSFPERFR
;
A
#
# COMPACT_ATOMS: atom_id res chain seq x y z
N MET A 1 -22.99 -20.12 -4.77
CA MET A 1 -23.10 -21.37 -3.98
C MET A 1 -24.35 -22.08 -4.45
N THR A 2 -24.20 -23.27 -5.03
CA THR A 2 -25.29 -24.02 -5.69
C THR A 2 -25.56 -25.29 -4.90
N ILE A 3 -26.66 -25.36 -4.16
CA ILE A 3 -26.99 -26.54 -3.36
C ILE A 3 -27.65 -27.58 -4.27
N ILE A 4 -27.05 -28.77 -4.39
CA ILE A 4 -27.57 -29.90 -5.17
C ILE A 4 -28.14 -30.93 -4.21
N VAL A 5 -29.46 -31.07 -4.14
CA VAL A 5 -30.06 -32.14 -3.33
C VAL A 5 -30.04 -33.45 -4.12
N VAL A 6 -29.34 -34.46 -3.62
CA VAL A 6 -29.18 -35.77 -4.29
C VAL A 6 -29.98 -36.81 -3.55
N ARG A 7 -31.27 -36.90 -3.87
CA ARG A 7 -32.07 -38.00 -3.32
C ARG A 7 -31.52 -39.32 -3.85
N ALA A 8 -31.11 -40.21 -2.94
CA ALA A 8 -30.85 -41.58 -3.32
C ALA A 8 -32.21 -42.13 -3.76
N ALA A 9 -32.37 -42.40 -5.05
CA ALA A 9 -33.64 -42.93 -5.52
C ALA A 9 -33.88 -44.28 -4.84
N ALA A 10 -34.81 -44.33 -3.88
CA ALA A 10 -35.45 -45.55 -3.42
C ALA A 10 -36.21 -46.28 -4.56
N THR A 11 -36.10 -45.80 -5.81
CA THR A 11 -36.70 -46.34 -7.01
C THR A 11 -35.73 -46.29 -8.21
N VAL A 12 -34.56 -46.92 -8.08
CA VAL A 12 -34.03 -47.69 -9.23
C VAL A 12 -34.75 -49.03 -9.21
N ALA A 13 -36.06 -49.00 -9.46
CA ALA A 13 -36.93 -50.16 -9.37
C ALA A 13 -36.68 -51.22 -10.45
N GLN A 14 -35.67 -51.08 -11.32
CA GLN A 14 -35.40 -52.08 -12.37
C GLN A 14 -33.92 -52.35 -12.69
N VAL A 15 -32.96 -51.91 -11.87
CA VAL A 15 -31.55 -52.38 -11.97
C VAL A 15 -31.03 -52.95 -10.66
N GLN A 16 -31.88 -53.09 -9.64
CA GLN A 16 -31.60 -53.83 -8.40
C GLN A 16 -31.62 -55.36 -8.61
N ALA A 17 -30.83 -55.83 -9.57
CA ALA A 17 -30.47 -57.23 -9.72
C ALA A 17 -28.93 -57.44 -9.64
N ALA A 18 -28.21 -56.55 -8.97
CA ALA A 18 -26.83 -56.78 -8.50
C ALA A 18 -26.43 -55.68 -7.51
N GLY A 19 -26.56 -55.92 -6.21
CA GLY A 19 -26.31 -54.89 -5.21
C GLY A 19 -24.84 -54.45 -5.17
N HIS A 20 -24.46 -53.31 -5.74
CA HIS A 20 -23.09 -52.77 -5.64
C HIS A 20 -22.97 -51.23 -5.86
N GLU A 21 -23.97 -50.40 -5.59
CA GLU A 21 -23.77 -48.94 -5.70
C GLU A 21 -23.13 -48.34 -4.43
N ASN A 22 -22.06 -47.55 -4.61
CA ASN A 22 -21.42 -46.75 -3.56
C ASN A 22 -21.94 -45.30 -3.60
N LEU A 23 -21.91 -44.60 -2.46
CA LEU A 23 -22.37 -43.20 -2.40
C LEU A 23 -21.56 -42.31 -3.35
N GLY A 24 -20.28 -42.61 -3.55
CA GLY A 24 -19.42 -41.93 -4.52
C GLY A 24 -20.00 -41.87 -5.93
N SER A 25 -20.45 -43.00 -6.49
CA SER A 25 -21.03 -43.04 -7.84
C SER A 25 -22.36 -42.27 -7.93
N CYS A 26 -23.12 -42.19 -6.83
CA CYS A 26 -24.35 -41.41 -6.77
C CYS A 26 -24.05 -39.90 -6.74
N VAL A 27 -23.08 -39.48 -5.94
CA VAL A 27 -22.62 -38.08 -5.87
C VAL A 27 -22.07 -37.62 -7.21
N GLU A 28 -21.22 -38.43 -7.86
CA GLU A 28 -20.64 -38.12 -9.18
C GLU A 28 -21.72 -37.98 -10.27
N ARG A 29 -22.68 -38.92 -10.35
CA ARG A 29 -23.80 -38.83 -11.31
C ARG A 29 -24.65 -37.59 -11.08
N ALA A 30 -24.95 -37.27 -9.83
CA ALA A 30 -25.76 -36.10 -9.51
C ALA A 30 -25.02 -34.79 -9.79
N LEU A 31 -23.72 -34.74 -9.53
CA LEU A 31 -22.85 -33.63 -9.89
C LEU A 31 -22.82 -33.45 -11.41
N SER A 32 -22.61 -34.53 -12.17
CA SER A 32 -22.61 -34.50 -13.64
C SER A 32 -23.95 -34.04 -14.22
N THR A 33 -25.07 -34.51 -13.65
CA THR A 33 -26.42 -34.08 -14.05
C THR A 33 -26.62 -32.59 -13.77
N ALA A 34 -26.21 -32.13 -12.58
CA ALA A 34 -26.30 -30.72 -12.22
C ALA A 34 -25.42 -29.84 -13.12
N GLN A 35 -24.18 -30.24 -13.40
CA GLN A 35 -23.28 -29.56 -14.34
C GLN A 35 -23.89 -29.50 -15.75
N GLY A 36 -24.55 -30.56 -16.21
CA GLY A 36 -25.26 -30.58 -17.50
C GLY A 36 -26.47 -29.64 -17.55
N CYS A 37 -27.18 -29.46 -16.42
CA CYS A 37 -28.32 -28.56 -16.31
C CYS A 37 -27.92 -27.09 -16.13
N THR A 38 -26.85 -26.81 -15.37
CA THR A 38 -26.41 -25.42 -15.07
C THR A 38 -25.39 -24.89 -16.07
N GLY A 39 -24.68 -25.77 -16.79
CA GLY A 39 -23.54 -25.41 -17.64
C GLY A 39 -22.30 -24.97 -16.85
N GLU A 40 -22.30 -25.11 -15.53
CA GLU A 40 -21.22 -24.70 -14.65
C GLU A 40 -20.34 -25.90 -14.26
N ASN A 41 -19.03 -25.69 -14.11
CA ASN A 41 -18.18 -26.68 -13.44
C ASN A 41 -18.45 -26.62 -11.93
N LEU A 42 -18.90 -27.73 -11.37
CA LEU A 42 -19.25 -27.85 -9.94
C LEU A 42 -18.25 -28.76 -9.23
N GLU A 43 -17.84 -28.37 -8.02
CA GLU A 43 -17.00 -29.17 -7.12
C GLU A 43 -17.78 -29.47 -5.84
N VAL A 44 -17.64 -30.69 -5.31
CA VAL A 44 -18.30 -31.09 -4.06
C VAL A 44 -17.62 -30.40 -2.89
N LYS A 45 -18.34 -29.52 -2.19
CA LYS A 45 -17.87 -28.89 -0.95
C LYS A 45 -18.13 -29.79 0.25
N GLN A 46 -19.33 -30.38 0.30
CA GLN A 46 -19.77 -31.17 1.44
C GLN A 46 -20.89 -32.13 1.05
N VAL A 47 -20.93 -33.28 1.74
CA VAL A 47 -22.00 -34.26 1.63
C VAL A 47 -22.65 -34.40 3.00
N LEU A 48 -23.97 -34.27 3.07
CA LEU A 48 -24.75 -34.21 4.32
C LEU A 48 -25.85 -35.27 4.29
N PHE A 49 -26.19 -35.86 5.44
CA PHE A 49 -27.45 -36.58 5.56
C PHE A 49 -28.62 -35.59 5.49
N THR A 50 -29.63 -35.89 4.69
CA THR A 50 -30.75 -34.95 4.46
C THR A 50 -31.56 -34.71 5.72
N ASP A 51 -31.76 -35.76 6.52
CA ASP A 51 -32.62 -35.70 7.72
C ASP A 51 -31.94 -35.01 8.90
N THR A 52 -30.63 -35.20 9.06
CA THR A 52 -29.89 -34.71 10.23
C THR A 52 -28.98 -33.52 9.93
N GLN A 53 -28.78 -33.20 8.65
CA GLN A 53 -27.76 -32.26 8.16
C GLN A 53 -26.34 -32.56 8.67
N ALA A 54 -26.09 -33.76 9.18
CA ALA A 54 -24.79 -34.16 9.68
C ALA A 54 -23.84 -34.47 8.52
N PRO A 55 -22.55 -34.08 8.59
CA PRO A 55 -21.57 -34.37 7.55
C PRO A 55 -21.29 -35.86 7.41
N VAL A 56 -21.28 -36.34 6.17
CA VAL A 56 -20.86 -37.69 5.83
C VAL A 56 -19.33 -37.70 5.72
N ALA A 57 -18.67 -38.23 6.76
CA ALA A 57 -17.21 -38.21 6.88
C ALA A 57 -16.48 -39.00 5.77
N ASN A 58 -17.09 -40.07 5.26
CA ASN A 58 -16.50 -40.87 4.18
C ASN A 58 -17.58 -41.30 3.18
N TRP A 59 -17.90 -40.41 2.25
CA TRP A 59 -18.91 -40.65 1.22
C TRP A 59 -18.43 -41.59 0.10
N GLN A 60 -17.20 -42.08 0.14
CA GLN A 60 -16.72 -43.15 -0.75
C GLN A 60 -17.16 -44.54 -0.25
N GLN A 61 -17.74 -44.63 0.95
CA GLN A 61 -18.27 -45.87 1.50
C GLN A 61 -19.57 -46.31 0.79
N ARG A 62 -19.91 -47.58 1.00
CA ARG A 62 -21.13 -48.19 0.47
C ARG A 62 -22.34 -47.63 1.22
N LEU A 63 -23.41 -47.29 0.50
CA LEU A 63 -24.67 -46.93 1.13
C LEU A 63 -25.27 -48.16 1.79
N VAL A 64 -25.57 -48.07 3.08
CA VAL A 64 -26.28 -49.10 3.83
C VAL A 64 -27.63 -48.50 4.24
N GLY A 65 -28.71 -49.02 3.66
CA GLY A 65 -30.09 -48.59 3.96
C GLY A 65 -30.63 -47.46 3.07
N ASN A 66 -31.87 -47.04 3.37
CA ASN A 66 -32.63 -46.03 2.64
C ASN A 66 -32.39 -44.61 3.21
N GLN A 67 -31.14 -44.13 3.19
CA GLN A 67 -30.82 -42.79 3.68
C GLN A 67 -30.67 -41.79 2.52
N ASP A 68 -31.36 -40.66 2.63
CA ASP A 68 -31.26 -39.55 1.68
C ASP A 68 -30.05 -38.66 2.00
N VAL A 69 -29.36 -38.18 0.97
CA VAL A 69 -28.13 -37.39 1.09
C VAL A 69 -28.27 -36.06 0.34
N THR A 70 -27.69 -34.99 0.86
CA THR A 70 -27.63 -33.68 0.20
C THR A 70 -26.19 -33.35 -0.15
N VAL A 71 -25.92 -32.95 -1.40
CA VAL A 71 -24.58 -32.59 -1.89
C VAL A 71 -24.50 -31.07 -2.03
N VAL A 72 -23.74 -30.44 -1.15
CA VAL A 72 -23.43 -29.02 -1.29
C VAL A 72 -22.28 -28.89 -2.27
N ALA A 73 -22.55 -28.29 -3.43
CA ALA A 73 -21.54 -28.04 -4.44
C ALA A 73 -21.27 -26.54 -4.58
N GLU A 74 -20.06 -26.21 -4.99
CA GLU A 74 -19.69 -24.85 -5.34
C GLU A 74 -19.22 -24.80 -6.78
N THR A 75 -19.49 -23.67 -7.41
CA THR A 75 -18.99 -23.38 -8.75
C THR A 75 -17.48 -23.32 -8.67
N ARG A 76 -16.82 -24.25 -9.37
CA ARG A 76 -15.39 -24.20 -9.57
C ARG A 76 -15.15 -23.01 -10.49
N GLY A 77 -14.59 -21.93 -9.94
CA GLY A 77 -14.27 -20.74 -10.70
C GLY A 77 -13.52 -21.16 -11.96
N THR A 78 -14.06 -20.79 -13.13
CA THR A 78 -13.36 -21.06 -14.38
C THR A 78 -12.03 -20.29 -14.36
N LEU A 79 -11.00 -20.80 -15.04
CA LEU A 79 -9.70 -20.09 -15.11
C LEU A 79 -9.86 -18.59 -15.43
N PRO A 80 -10.74 -18.16 -16.37
CA PRO A 80 -11.02 -16.74 -16.60
C PRO A 80 -11.56 -15.99 -15.37
N GLN A 81 -12.47 -16.59 -14.59
CA GLN A 81 -13.01 -15.97 -13.37
C GLN A 81 -11.96 -15.84 -12.26
N LEU A 82 -11.09 -16.84 -12.13
CA LEU A 82 -9.95 -16.77 -11.19
C LEU A 82 -8.94 -15.70 -11.60
N VAL A 83 -8.64 -15.57 -12.89
CA VAL A 83 -7.75 -14.51 -13.39
C VAL A 83 -8.34 -13.12 -13.15
N LEU A 84 -9.65 -12.96 -13.40
CA LEU A 84 -10.35 -11.69 -13.13
C LEU A 84 -10.32 -11.34 -11.64
N SER A 85 -10.65 -12.29 -10.75
CA SER A 85 -10.65 -12.02 -9.30
C SER A 85 -9.25 -11.75 -8.75
N MET A 86 -8.22 -12.42 -9.28
CA MET A 86 -6.83 -12.13 -8.95
C MET A 86 -6.42 -10.73 -9.43
N SER A 87 -6.82 -10.34 -10.65
CA SER A 87 -6.55 -9.00 -11.18
C SER A 87 -7.21 -7.92 -10.32
N GLU A 88 -8.46 -8.10 -9.92
CA GLU A 88 -9.17 -7.17 -9.04
C GLU A 88 -8.51 -7.06 -7.67
N THR A 89 -8.08 -8.20 -7.11
CA THR A 89 -7.39 -8.23 -5.81
C THR A 89 -6.05 -7.50 -5.89
N LEU A 90 -5.26 -7.74 -6.94
CA LEU A 90 -3.99 -7.04 -7.16
C LEU A 90 -4.21 -5.54 -7.32
N GLN A 91 -5.21 -5.13 -8.09
CA GLN A 91 -5.54 -3.72 -8.27
C GLN A 91 -5.92 -3.06 -6.93
N SER A 92 -6.73 -3.73 -6.11
CA SER A 92 -7.12 -3.24 -4.79
C SER A 92 -5.91 -3.10 -3.85
N VAL A 93 -5.00 -4.08 -3.84
CA VAL A 93 -3.78 -4.03 -3.04
C VAL A 93 -2.87 -2.88 -3.49
N LEU A 94 -2.70 -2.68 -4.80
CA LEU A 94 -1.92 -1.58 -5.35
C LEU A 94 -2.47 -0.22 -4.93
N THR A 95 -3.80 -0.02 -5.00
CA THR A 95 -4.44 1.22 -4.55
C THR A 95 -4.20 1.45 -3.05
N ARG A 96 -4.37 0.42 -2.21
CA ARG A 96 -4.15 0.53 -0.77
C ARG A 96 -2.70 0.84 -0.41
N LEU A 97 -1.74 0.31 -1.17
CA LEU A 97 -0.32 0.65 -1.01
C LEU A 97 -0.06 2.11 -1.36
N ALA A 98 -0.62 2.59 -2.47
CA ALA A 98 -0.51 4.00 -2.87
C ALA A 98 -1.12 4.94 -1.82
N ASP A 99 -2.29 4.60 -1.27
CA ASP A 99 -2.93 5.38 -0.19
C ASP A 99 -2.09 5.39 1.08
N HIS A 100 -1.48 4.25 1.44
CA HIS A 100 -0.61 4.16 2.60
C HIS A 100 0.67 5.00 2.41
N ASP A 101 1.28 4.94 1.24
CA ASP A 101 2.45 5.77 0.91
C ASP A 101 2.12 7.26 0.96
N ALA A 102 0.94 7.67 0.48
CA ALA A 102 0.47 9.04 0.57
C ALA A 102 0.24 9.50 2.03
N GLN A 103 -0.31 8.64 2.89
CA GLN A 103 -0.48 8.92 4.32
C GLN A 103 0.86 9.08 5.03
N LEU A 104 1.82 8.19 4.77
CA LEU A 104 3.18 8.29 5.31
C LEU A 104 3.85 9.58 4.83
N ALA A 105 3.78 9.87 3.52
CA ALA A 105 4.33 11.11 2.96
C ALA A 105 3.72 12.36 3.61
N SER A 106 2.40 12.37 3.85
CA SER A 106 1.74 13.47 4.55
C SER A 106 2.24 13.64 6.00
N GLY A 107 2.51 12.54 6.70
CA GLY A 107 3.08 12.58 8.05
C GLY A 107 4.50 13.17 8.06
N TRP A 108 5.31 12.81 7.06
CA TRP A 108 6.69 13.29 6.93
C TRP A 108 6.80 14.71 6.37
N ALA A 109 5.83 15.18 5.58
CA ALA A 109 5.86 16.51 4.94
C ALA A 109 6.04 17.66 5.96
N LEU A 110 5.36 17.60 7.10
CA LEU A 110 5.48 18.62 8.13
C LEU A 110 6.88 18.63 8.76
N ARG A 111 7.42 17.44 9.08
CA ARG A 111 8.76 17.30 9.66
C ARG A 111 9.84 17.74 8.68
N LEU A 112 9.71 17.36 7.41
CA LEU A 112 10.59 17.78 6.32
C LEU A 112 10.65 19.30 6.16
N ARG A 113 9.49 19.98 6.21
CA ARG A 113 9.42 21.45 6.15
C ARG A 113 10.13 22.11 7.32
N ASN A 114 9.91 21.59 8.53
CA ASN A 114 10.54 22.14 9.74
C ASN A 114 12.06 21.98 9.72
N VAL A 115 12.55 20.79 9.35
CA VAL A 115 13.99 20.53 9.24
C VAL A 115 14.64 21.41 8.18
N ASN A 116 14.01 21.56 7.00
CA ASN A 116 14.53 22.45 5.95
C ASN A 116 14.55 23.91 6.39
N ALA A 117 13.50 24.40 7.02
CA ALA A 117 13.48 25.75 7.54
C ALA A 117 14.65 25.94 8.52
N GLN A 118 14.85 25.05 9.47
CA GLN A 118 15.95 25.14 10.43
C GLN A 118 17.32 25.09 9.76
N LEU A 119 17.50 24.21 8.78
CA LEU A 119 18.72 24.12 7.99
C LEU A 119 19.05 25.45 7.31
N LEU A 120 18.07 26.04 6.63
CA LEU A 120 18.21 27.30 5.93
C LEU A 120 18.44 28.47 6.91
N LEU A 121 17.77 28.47 8.06
CA LEU A 121 17.99 29.45 9.13
C LEU A 121 19.41 29.37 9.71
N HIS A 122 19.92 28.15 9.89
CA HIS A 122 21.27 27.92 10.37
C HIS A 122 22.29 28.40 9.33
N ALA A 123 22.03 28.09 8.07
CA ALA A 123 22.80 28.58 6.93
C ALA A 123 22.71 30.10 6.77
N CYS A 124 21.75 30.81 7.35
CA CYS A 124 21.66 32.29 7.42
C CYS A 124 22.29 32.91 8.69
N GLY A 125 22.93 32.10 9.55
CA GLY A 125 23.56 32.60 10.77
C GLY A 125 22.62 32.69 11.98
N LYS A 126 21.68 31.75 12.11
CA LYS A 126 20.79 31.59 13.28
C LYS A 126 19.90 32.82 13.55
N GLN A 127 19.39 33.46 12.51
CA GLN A 127 18.44 34.57 12.68
C GLN A 127 17.10 34.06 13.24
N GLU A 128 16.59 34.74 14.28
CA GLU A 128 15.22 34.56 14.77
C GLU A 128 14.25 35.27 13.82
N PHE A 129 13.66 34.56 12.87
CA PHE A 129 12.61 35.15 12.04
C PHE A 129 11.30 35.18 12.81
N ARG A 130 10.82 36.40 13.08
CA ARG A 130 9.53 36.70 13.72
C ARG A 130 8.47 37.20 12.74
N THR A 131 8.82 37.33 11.46
CA THR A 131 7.99 37.94 10.42
C THR A 131 7.45 36.92 9.43
N THR A 132 6.28 37.22 8.86
CA THR A 132 5.59 36.44 7.81
C THR A 132 6.25 36.53 6.43
N THR A 133 7.46 37.08 6.35
CA THR A 133 8.26 37.25 5.13
C THR A 133 9.73 37.07 5.48
N SER A 134 10.46 36.37 4.61
CA SER A 134 11.92 36.24 4.65
C SER A 134 12.49 36.72 3.32
N ASP A 135 13.54 37.54 3.39
CA ASP A 135 14.29 38.06 2.24
C ASP A 135 15.81 37.86 2.45
N CYS A 136 16.18 36.88 3.28
CA CYS A 136 17.54 36.73 3.75
C CYS A 136 18.46 36.24 2.64
N TYR A 137 18.04 35.24 1.88
CA TYR A 137 18.82 34.73 0.77
C TYR A 137 18.85 35.71 -0.39
N THR A 138 17.76 36.44 -0.62
CA THR A 138 17.72 37.53 -1.60
C THR A 138 18.73 38.63 -1.24
N LYS A 139 18.81 39.03 0.03
CA LYS A 139 19.85 39.96 0.51
C LYS A 139 21.25 39.40 0.38
N MET A 140 21.46 38.10 0.63
CA MET A 140 22.76 37.45 0.43
C MET A 140 23.16 37.48 -1.05
N LEU A 141 22.21 37.33 -1.97
CA LEU A 141 22.45 37.47 -3.41
C LEU A 141 22.85 38.90 -3.78
N GLU A 142 22.12 39.90 -3.28
CA GLU A 142 22.45 41.33 -3.50
C GLU A 142 23.84 41.69 -2.97
N GLN A 143 24.26 41.04 -1.88
CA GLN A 143 25.57 41.20 -1.26
C GLN A 143 26.68 40.36 -1.93
N GLN A 144 26.36 39.58 -2.96
CA GLN A 144 27.30 38.68 -3.64
C GLN A 144 27.95 37.68 -2.66
N ASP A 145 27.14 37.08 -1.77
CA ASP A 145 27.61 36.09 -0.82
C ASP A 145 28.17 34.85 -1.55
N LEU A 146 29.48 34.63 -1.38
CA LEU A 146 30.21 33.52 -2.00
C LEU A 146 29.68 32.14 -1.61
N GLY A 147 29.07 32.01 -0.42
CA GLY A 147 28.46 30.76 0.03
C GLY A 147 27.21 30.45 -0.78
N LEU A 148 26.36 31.45 -1.03
CA LEU A 148 25.17 31.29 -1.87
C LEU A 148 25.53 30.93 -3.31
N GLU A 149 26.53 31.59 -3.90
CA GLU A 149 27.01 31.26 -5.25
C GLU A 149 27.54 29.82 -5.35
N ARG A 150 28.31 29.38 -4.35
CA ARG A 150 28.82 27.99 -4.28
C ARG A 150 27.69 26.98 -4.13
N LEU A 151 26.70 27.28 -3.29
CA LEU A 151 25.54 26.42 -3.11
C LEU A 151 24.77 26.27 -4.43
N ALA A 152 24.52 27.39 -5.13
CA ALA A 152 23.84 27.39 -6.42
C ALA A 152 24.59 26.54 -7.45
N GLN A 153 25.92 26.69 -7.55
CA GLN A 153 26.75 25.87 -8.41
C GLN A 153 26.66 24.38 -8.08
N ARG A 154 26.70 24.00 -6.79
CA ARG A 154 26.61 22.60 -6.34
C ARG A 154 25.24 21.99 -6.59
N MET A 155 24.18 22.79 -6.42
CA MET A 155 22.81 22.36 -6.73
C MET A 155 22.50 22.37 -8.22
N GLY A 156 23.40 22.90 -9.07
CA GLY A 156 23.17 23.04 -10.52
C GLY A 156 22.06 24.04 -10.85
N MET A 157 21.88 25.07 -10.03
CA MET A 157 20.80 26.04 -10.12
C MET A 157 21.34 27.46 -10.26
N ASP A 158 20.51 28.36 -10.78
CA ASP A 158 20.79 29.79 -10.74
C ASP A 158 20.71 30.31 -9.29
N ALA A 159 21.61 31.24 -8.94
CA ALA A 159 21.69 31.76 -7.57
C ALA A 159 20.44 32.54 -7.15
N ALA A 160 19.77 33.24 -8.09
CA ALA A 160 18.48 33.88 -7.81
C ALA A 160 17.37 32.86 -7.59
N ALA A 161 17.39 31.74 -8.32
CA ALA A 161 16.44 30.66 -8.11
C ALA A 161 16.62 29.99 -6.73
N VAL A 162 17.87 29.72 -6.31
CA VAL A 162 18.15 29.18 -4.97
C VAL A 162 17.71 30.16 -3.89
N ALA A 163 18.00 31.46 -4.08
CA ALA A 163 17.63 32.48 -3.11
C ALA A 163 16.12 32.58 -2.92
N GLN A 164 15.38 32.70 -4.02
CA GLN A 164 13.93 32.77 -3.99
C GLN A 164 13.30 31.52 -3.35
N GLN A 165 13.78 30.32 -3.72
CA GLN A 165 13.24 29.09 -3.16
C GLN A 165 13.52 28.95 -1.66
N ALA A 166 14.71 29.35 -1.20
CA ALA A 166 15.04 29.33 0.22
C ALA A 166 14.17 30.32 1.01
N ASP A 167 14.00 31.54 0.52
CA ASP A 167 13.16 32.56 1.15
C ASP A 167 11.67 32.16 1.16
N ASP A 168 11.18 31.52 0.09
CA ASP A 168 9.82 30.95 0.02
C ASP A 168 9.61 29.87 1.09
N LEU A 169 10.57 28.97 1.26
CA LEU A 169 10.51 27.91 2.28
C LEU A 169 10.51 28.47 3.69
N LEU A 170 11.34 29.49 3.95
CA LEU A 170 11.36 30.19 5.23
C LEU A 170 10.05 30.94 5.52
N THR A 171 9.41 31.47 4.48
CA THR A 171 8.14 32.19 4.60
C THR A 171 6.95 31.27 4.90
N ARG A 172 6.96 30.02 4.42
CA ARG A 172 5.91 29.00 4.64
C ARG A 172 5.91 28.39 6.05
N ARG A 173 6.75 28.88 6.97
CA ARG A 173 7.00 28.26 8.26
C ARG A 173 5.74 28.20 9.14
N ASN A 174 5.41 27.00 9.60
CA ASN A 174 4.54 26.79 10.76
C ASN A 174 5.41 26.88 12.03
N CYS A 175 4.96 27.64 13.01
CA CYS A 175 5.70 28.10 14.20
C CYS A 175 6.16 27.01 15.21
N LEU A 176 6.44 25.78 14.78
CA LEU A 176 6.73 24.67 15.68
C LEU A 176 8.18 24.19 15.51
N THR A 177 8.87 24.28 16.65
CA THR A 177 10.12 23.65 17.06
C THR A 177 11.44 24.12 16.43
N HIS A 178 12.36 24.48 17.34
CA HIS A 178 13.79 24.61 17.14
C HIS A 178 14.46 23.40 17.83
N PRO A 179 15.28 22.58 17.16
CA PRO A 179 16.20 21.70 17.86
C PRO A 179 17.19 22.59 18.60
N GLY A 180 17.37 22.31 19.90
CA GLY A 180 18.22 23.12 20.77
C GLY A 180 19.71 23.07 20.43
N SER A 181 20.15 22.24 19.47
CA SER A 181 21.54 22.12 19.03
C SER A 181 21.67 21.70 17.55
N LEU A 182 22.85 21.96 16.98
CA LEU A 182 23.23 21.53 15.62
C LEU A 182 23.28 20.00 15.50
N GLU A 183 23.71 19.30 16.55
CA GLU A 183 23.74 17.83 16.61
C GLU A 183 22.35 17.22 16.46
N VAL A 184 21.34 17.81 17.11
CA VAL A 184 19.95 17.35 16.98
C VAL A 184 19.43 17.63 15.57
N LEU A 185 19.79 18.78 14.96
CA LEU A 185 19.44 19.06 13.57
C LEU A 185 20.08 18.02 12.62
N GLU A 186 21.33 17.65 12.83
CA GLU A 186 22.02 16.62 12.04
C GLU A 186 21.35 15.25 12.15
N GLN A 187 20.95 14.85 13.36
CA GLN A 187 20.22 13.61 13.57
C GLN A 187 18.87 13.63 12.83
N GLU A 188 18.12 14.74 12.94
CA GLU A 188 16.84 14.93 12.26
C GLU A 188 16.99 14.90 10.73
N VAL A 189 18.01 15.55 10.18
CA VAL A 189 18.30 15.51 8.74
C VAL A 189 18.54 14.08 8.28
N ASN A 190 19.37 13.31 9.00
CA ASN A 190 19.66 11.92 8.65
C ASN A 190 18.42 11.04 8.71
N GLU A 191 17.57 11.23 9.71
CA GLU A 191 16.31 10.48 9.85
C GLU A 191 15.36 10.80 8.69
N VAL A 192 15.12 12.09 8.40
CA VAL A 192 14.20 12.50 7.33
C VAL A 192 14.73 12.11 5.94
N LEU A 193 16.04 12.18 5.70
CA LEU A 193 16.66 11.72 4.45
C LEU A 193 16.35 10.23 4.18
N GLY A 194 16.36 9.39 5.22
CA GLY A 194 16.01 7.96 5.11
C GLY A 194 14.55 7.69 4.73
N HIS A 195 13.68 8.71 4.84
CA HIS A 195 12.24 8.60 4.59
C HIS A 195 11.76 9.40 3.36
N ILE A 196 12.67 9.90 2.52
CA ILE A 196 12.29 10.56 1.26
C ILE A 196 11.77 9.51 0.26
N THR A 197 10.44 9.43 0.14
CA THR A 197 9.74 8.61 -0.86
C THR A 197 9.40 9.41 -2.12
N PRO A 198 9.08 8.75 -3.26
CA PRO A 198 8.59 9.44 -4.46
C PRO A 198 7.33 10.29 -4.21
N ALA A 199 6.40 9.80 -3.38
CA ALA A 199 5.21 10.54 -2.99
C ALA A 199 5.56 11.83 -2.23
N LEU A 200 6.53 11.76 -1.30
CA LEU A 200 6.99 12.94 -0.58
C LEU A 200 7.66 13.96 -1.50
N ARG A 201 8.43 13.52 -2.50
CA ARG A 201 9.03 14.41 -3.53
C ARG A 201 7.99 15.12 -4.38
N GLN A 202 6.87 14.46 -4.69
CA GLN A 202 5.77 15.10 -5.41
C GLN A 202 5.07 16.16 -4.55
N MET A 203 4.94 15.90 -3.24
CA MET A 203 4.28 16.84 -2.31
C MET A 203 5.14 18.04 -1.92
N CYS A 204 6.44 17.83 -1.68
CA CYS A 204 7.38 18.84 -1.16
C CYS A 204 8.70 18.80 -1.93
N PRO A 205 8.70 19.15 -3.23
CA PRO A 205 9.87 18.97 -4.11
C PRO A 205 11.05 19.85 -3.67
N GLN A 206 10.78 21.10 -3.29
CA GLN A 206 11.79 22.09 -2.89
C GLN A 206 12.45 21.66 -1.59
N GLU A 207 11.66 21.26 -0.60
CA GLU A 207 12.15 20.79 0.69
C GLU A 207 12.96 19.50 0.57
N CYS A 208 12.55 18.57 -0.31
CA CYS A 208 13.36 17.38 -0.58
C CYS A 208 14.71 17.76 -1.20
N GLN A 209 14.73 18.71 -2.13
CA GLN A 209 15.94 19.14 -2.82
C GLN A 209 16.95 19.79 -1.86
N PHE A 210 16.50 20.72 -1.02
CA PHE A 210 17.39 21.35 -0.02
C PHE A 210 17.90 20.36 1.02
N LEU A 211 17.06 19.42 1.48
CA LEU A 211 17.50 18.41 2.42
C LEU A 211 18.54 17.47 1.79
N GLN A 212 18.37 17.09 0.52
CA GLN A 212 19.35 16.30 -0.22
C GLN A 212 20.67 17.06 -0.44
N ALA A 213 20.60 18.38 -0.58
CA ALA A 213 21.76 19.27 -0.68
C ALA A 213 22.39 19.61 0.69
N TYR A 214 22.01 18.94 1.78
CA TYR A 214 22.48 19.24 3.14
C TYR A 214 24.02 19.38 3.24
N ASN A 215 24.76 18.40 2.72
CA ASN A 215 26.23 18.44 2.75
C ASN A 215 26.80 19.60 1.92
N ASP A 216 26.16 19.95 0.81
CA ASP A 216 26.56 21.09 0.00
C ASP A 216 26.30 22.42 0.70
N ILE A 217 25.20 22.52 1.45
CA ILE A 217 24.89 23.67 2.30
C ILE A 217 25.97 23.81 3.39
N LYS A 218 26.33 22.73 4.10
CA LYS A 218 27.42 22.77 5.10
C LYS A 218 28.73 23.25 4.51
N CYS A 219 29.12 22.70 3.36
CA CYS A 219 30.36 23.06 2.70
C CYS A 219 30.37 24.50 2.16
N SER A 220 29.19 25.03 1.83
CA SER A 220 29.05 26.40 1.32
C SER A 220 29.07 27.43 2.44
N PHE A 221 28.62 27.05 3.65
CA PHE A 221 28.56 27.91 4.83
C PHE A 221 29.33 27.33 6.03
N PRO A 222 30.61 26.95 5.92
CA PRO A 222 31.30 26.16 6.94
C PRO A 222 31.37 26.87 8.30
N GLU A 223 31.55 28.19 8.31
CA GLU A 223 31.57 29.00 9.54
C GLU A 223 30.23 28.99 10.30
N ARG A 224 29.12 28.70 9.61
CA ARG A 224 27.77 28.68 10.17
C ARG A 224 27.37 27.31 10.72
N PHE A 225 28.16 26.25 10.44
CA PHE A 225 27.93 24.86 10.84
C PHE A 225 29.07 24.31 11.73
N ARG A 226 29.78 25.19 12.44
CA ARG A 226 30.77 24.84 13.48
C ARG A 226 30.15 24.78 14.87
#